data_AF-A0A3L7J0M7-F1
#
_entry.id   AF-A0A3L7J0M7-F1
#
_cell.length_a   1.000
_cell.length_b   1.000
_cell.length_c   1.000
_cell.angle_alpha   90.00
_cell.angle_beta   90.00
_cell.angle_gamma   90.00
#
_symmetry.space_group_name_H-M   'P 1'
#
loop_
_entity.id
_entity.type
_entity.pdbx_description
1 polymer ?
#
loop_
_entity_poly.entity_id
_entity_poly.type
_entity_poly.pdbx_seq_one_letter_code
_entity_poly.pdbx_strand_id
1 'polypeptide(L)'
;MDIAAAVYRTMTAANDLIRALTYLSAELGLDEDGIFRDSSHREYGDFELYNKRVDARTPYLLKRNGSEDTDGYSTWMCPAGSRNPTLTCDIKTNMGVNDPASPYNIGRRKSLMPVINMPRQLKGNSICTNKTSVKFPPKAGAKYFQHLQYGTEDWRAMYSTARNTIEGFNAFVKDPGREALDAAARRRLRGVTVQYFLTTLLVAAANLRKISTFLDGINSAITPEKKVQKRARRRELTPLSPWATAPRTKAKAPPG
;
A
#
# COMPACT_ATOMS: atom_id res chain seq x y z
N MET A 1 71.45 -14.47 12.63
CA MET A 1 70.11 -14.12 13.15
C MET A 1 69.20 -13.98 11.96
N ASP A 2 68.24 -14.89 11.84
CA ASP A 2 67.57 -15.18 10.59
C ASP A 2 66.40 -14.21 10.36
N ILE A 3 66.71 -13.13 9.63
CA ILE A 3 65.78 -12.03 9.32
C ILE A 3 64.51 -12.58 8.65
N ALA A 4 64.63 -13.65 7.86
CA ALA A 4 63.49 -14.31 7.23
C ALA A 4 62.50 -14.88 8.25
N ALA A 5 62.98 -15.46 9.35
CA ALA A 5 62.13 -16.02 10.40
C ALA A 5 61.48 -14.92 11.27
N ALA A 6 62.09 -13.75 11.37
CA ALA A 6 61.47 -12.59 12.02
C ALA A 6 60.36 -11.99 11.16
N VAL A 7 60.61 -11.80 9.86
CA VAL A 7 59.61 -11.30 8.90
C VAL A 7 58.42 -12.25 8.81
N TYR A 8 58.65 -13.55 8.70
CA TYR A 8 57.58 -14.54 8.63
C TYR A 8 56.67 -14.50 9.87
N ARG A 9 57.26 -14.39 11.07
CA ARG A 9 56.50 -14.27 12.33
C ARG A 9 55.67 -13.00 12.41
N THR A 10 56.19 -11.87 11.93
CA THR A 10 55.44 -10.61 11.89
C THR A 10 54.28 -10.66 10.89
N MET A 11 54.47 -11.32 9.74
CA MET A 11 53.41 -11.47 8.74
C MET A 11 52.30 -12.42 9.21
N THR A 12 52.65 -13.51 9.91
CA THR A 12 51.63 -14.41 10.49
C THR A 12 50.83 -13.72 11.59
N ALA A 13 51.48 -12.96 12.48
CA ALA A 13 50.79 -12.20 13.53
C ALA A 13 49.86 -11.12 12.96
N ALA A 14 50.26 -10.45 11.87
CA ALA A 14 49.42 -9.49 11.17
C ALA A 14 48.19 -10.17 10.53
N ASN A 15 48.38 -11.34 9.90
CA ASN A 15 47.28 -12.09 9.29
C ASN A 15 46.29 -12.64 10.34
N ASP A 16 46.77 -13.05 11.52
CA ASP A 16 45.91 -13.52 12.60
C ASP A 16 45.10 -12.38 13.22
N LEU A 17 45.67 -11.17 13.33
CA LEU A 17 44.94 -9.96 13.73
C LEU A 17 43.88 -9.54 12.71
N ILE A 18 44.21 -9.61 11.42
CA ILE A 18 43.25 -9.33 10.33
C ILE A 18 42.10 -10.34 10.40
N ARG A 19 42.39 -11.63 10.60
CA ARG A 19 41.35 -12.66 10.79
C ARG A 19 40.49 -12.39 12.02
N ALA A 20 41.09 -12.07 13.16
CA ALA A 20 40.35 -11.78 14.39
C ALA A 20 39.41 -10.57 14.22
N LEU A 21 39.85 -9.52 13.53
CA LEU A 21 39.03 -8.35 13.21
C LEU A 21 37.88 -8.69 12.26
N THR A 22 38.10 -9.55 11.26
CA THR A 22 37.02 -10.01 10.37
C THR A 22 35.99 -10.91 11.08
N TYR A 23 36.40 -11.69 12.09
CA TYR A 23 35.45 -12.46 12.89
C TYR A 23 34.61 -11.53 13.80
N LEU A 24 35.25 -10.54 14.42
CA LEU A 24 34.55 -9.57 15.28
C LEU A 24 33.55 -8.69 14.50
N SER A 25 33.86 -8.34 13.24
CA SER A 25 32.94 -7.58 12.38
C SER A 25 31.74 -8.42 11.92
N ALA A 26 31.94 -9.71 11.65
CA ALA A 26 30.87 -10.64 11.33
C ALA A 26 29.89 -10.86 12.49
N GLU A 27 30.40 -10.92 13.73
CA GLU A 27 29.58 -11.08 14.94
C GLU A 27 28.78 -9.81 15.31
N LEU A 28 29.26 -8.64 14.87
CA LEU A 28 28.60 -7.34 15.04
C LEU A 28 27.77 -6.89 13.82
N GLY A 29 27.77 -7.67 12.72
CA GLY A 29 27.00 -7.37 11.51
C GLY A 29 27.39 -6.08 10.79
N LEU A 30 28.67 -5.70 10.85
CA LEU A 30 29.18 -4.46 10.23
C LEU A 30 30.01 -4.80 8.99
N ASP A 31 29.62 -4.24 7.84
CA ASP A 31 30.39 -4.32 6.59
C ASP A 31 31.65 -3.42 6.65
N GLU A 32 32.59 -3.62 5.71
CA GLU A 32 33.90 -2.91 5.58
C GLU A 32 33.82 -1.37 5.57
N ASP A 33 32.64 -0.79 5.30
CA ASP A 33 32.39 0.66 5.31
C ASP A 33 31.87 1.19 6.68
N GLY A 34 31.74 0.35 7.71
CA GLY A 34 31.23 0.75 9.04
C GLY A 34 29.73 1.11 9.05
N ILE A 35 29.00 0.72 8.01
CA ILE A 35 27.56 0.95 7.88
C ILE A 35 26.83 -0.31 8.33
N PHE A 36 25.93 -0.17 9.31
CA PHE A 36 24.95 -1.21 9.65
C PHE A 36 24.00 -1.39 8.47
N ARG A 37 24.37 -2.28 7.54
CA ARG A 37 23.46 -2.80 6.54
C ARG A 37 22.72 -3.95 7.21
N ASP A 38 21.52 -3.66 7.69
CA ASP A 38 20.56 -4.69 8.05
C ASP A 38 20.38 -5.64 6.86
N SER A 39 21.07 -6.78 6.93
CA SER A 39 21.06 -7.85 5.94
C SER A 39 19.72 -8.61 5.92
N SER A 40 18.70 -8.15 6.65
CA SER A 40 17.31 -8.63 6.54
C SER A 40 16.63 -8.26 5.21
N HIS A 41 17.30 -7.52 4.32
CA HIS A 41 16.71 -6.96 3.12
C HIS A 41 16.39 -7.94 1.96
N ARG A 42 16.27 -9.25 2.22
CA ARG A 42 15.67 -10.20 1.27
C ARG A 42 15.00 -11.41 1.91
N GLU A 43 14.44 -11.27 3.10
CA GLU A 43 13.41 -12.20 3.56
C GLU A 43 12.06 -11.69 3.04
N TYR A 44 11.12 -12.56 2.68
CA TYR A 44 9.72 -12.17 2.47
C TYR A 44 9.20 -11.61 3.80
N GLY A 45 9.45 -10.31 4.03
CA GLY A 45 9.31 -9.66 5.32
C GLY A 45 7.89 -9.78 5.83
N ASP A 46 7.77 -10.20 7.09
CA ASP A 46 6.53 -10.44 7.81
C ASP A 46 5.42 -9.47 7.38
N PHE A 47 4.40 -10.03 6.73
CA PHE A 47 3.27 -9.26 6.21
C PHE A 47 2.51 -8.56 7.32
N GLU A 48 2.49 -9.14 8.52
CA GLU A 48 1.88 -8.54 9.69
C GLU A 48 2.66 -7.30 10.12
N LEU A 49 3.99 -7.38 10.17
CA LEU A 49 4.86 -6.23 10.42
C LEU A 49 4.69 -5.13 9.36
N TYR A 50 4.58 -5.50 8.09
CA TYR A 50 4.30 -4.54 7.02
C TYR A 50 2.98 -3.79 7.27
N ASN A 51 1.92 -4.51 7.62
CA ASN A 51 0.60 -3.93 7.89
C ASN A 51 0.66 -2.99 9.09
N LYS A 52 1.26 -3.44 10.20
CA LYS A 52 1.47 -2.61 11.38
C LYS A 52 2.22 -1.31 11.04
N ARG A 53 3.21 -1.36 10.15
CA ARG A 53 3.94 -0.17 9.69
C ARG A 53 3.09 0.75 8.81
N VAL A 54 2.24 0.20 7.95
CA VAL A 54 1.29 1.00 7.15
C VAL A 54 0.28 1.68 8.06
N ASP A 55 -0.31 0.93 9.00
CA ASP A 55 -1.31 1.43 9.94
C ASP A 55 -0.73 2.49 10.87
N ALA A 56 0.52 2.30 11.32
CA ALA A 56 1.24 3.30 12.11
C ALA A 56 1.46 4.62 11.34
N ARG A 57 1.45 4.61 10.00
CA ARG A 57 1.61 5.83 9.17
C ARG A 57 0.30 6.56 8.91
N THR A 58 -0.83 5.86 8.93
CA THR A 58 -2.16 6.40 8.64
C THR A 58 -2.49 7.69 9.40
N PRO A 59 -2.18 7.83 10.70
CA PRO A 59 -2.49 9.05 11.45
C PRO A 59 -1.68 10.29 11.02
N TYR A 60 -0.56 10.09 10.33
CA TYR A 60 0.33 11.15 9.84
C TYR A 60 0.02 11.59 8.41
N LEU A 61 -1.01 11.03 7.78
CA LEU A 61 -1.49 11.50 6.48
C LEU A 61 -2.09 12.91 6.56
N LEU A 62 -2.14 13.59 5.42
CA LEU A 62 -2.95 14.80 5.28
C LEU A 62 -4.40 14.47 5.58
N LYS A 63 -5.03 15.30 6.41
CA LYS A 63 -6.43 15.11 6.81
C LYS A 63 -7.31 15.98 5.92
N ARG A 64 -8.44 15.45 5.47
CA ARG A 64 -9.44 16.23 4.76
C ARG A 64 -10.20 17.12 5.76
N ASN A 65 -10.41 18.39 5.43
CA ASN A 65 -11.12 19.36 6.26
C ASN A 65 -12.38 19.84 5.54
N GLY A 66 -13.49 19.14 5.76
CA GLY A 66 -14.78 19.42 5.10
C GLY A 66 -15.00 18.67 3.80
N SER A 67 -16.19 18.88 3.21
CA SER A 67 -16.57 18.33 1.91
C SER A 67 -15.86 19.07 0.77
N GLU A 68 -15.98 18.55 -0.45
CA GLU A 68 -15.61 19.30 -1.64
C GLU A 68 -16.55 20.50 -1.82
N ASP A 69 -16.01 21.61 -2.32
CA ASP A 69 -16.78 22.78 -2.73
C ASP A 69 -17.60 22.47 -4.01
N THR A 70 -18.54 23.33 -4.37
CA THR A 70 -19.35 23.19 -5.60
C THR A 70 -18.51 23.08 -6.87
N ASP A 71 -17.33 23.71 -6.88
CA ASP A 71 -16.38 23.70 -7.99
C ASP A 71 -15.39 22.52 -7.92
N GLY A 72 -15.60 21.58 -7.00
CA GLY A 72 -14.77 20.37 -6.83
C GLY A 72 -13.43 20.60 -6.12
N TYR A 73 -13.21 21.77 -5.51
CA TYR A 73 -12.03 22.00 -4.69
C TYR A 73 -12.12 21.20 -3.39
N SER A 74 -11.01 20.59 -2.97
CA SER A 74 -10.94 19.85 -1.70
C SER A 74 -10.02 20.55 -0.71
N THR A 75 -10.48 20.71 0.52
CA THR A 75 -9.70 21.36 1.57
C THR A 75 -8.99 20.30 2.42
N TRP A 76 -7.68 20.47 2.59
CA TRP A 76 -6.82 19.55 3.33
C TRP A 76 -6.05 20.29 4.41
N MET A 77 -5.74 19.59 5.49
CA MET A 77 -5.01 20.11 6.63
C MET A 77 -3.82 19.24 6.99
N CYS A 78 -2.77 19.90 7.47
CA CYS A 78 -1.61 19.23 8.04
C CYS A 78 -2.00 18.55 9.36
N PRO A 79 -1.55 17.31 9.63
CA PRO A 79 -1.82 16.62 10.90
C PRO A 79 -1.26 17.32 12.14
N ALA A 80 -0.22 18.15 12.05
CA ALA A 80 0.20 19.06 13.14
C ALA A 80 -0.72 20.29 13.30
N GLY A 81 -1.36 20.71 12.21
CA GLY A 81 -2.22 21.89 12.14
C GLY A 81 -3.67 21.65 12.63
N SER A 82 -4.02 20.43 13.02
CA SER A 82 -5.38 20.11 13.50
C SER A 82 -5.58 20.37 14.99
N ARG A 83 -6.85 20.53 15.42
CA ARG A 83 -7.24 20.68 16.84
C ARG A 83 -6.82 19.49 17.71
N ASN A 84 -6.74 18.30 17.11
CA ASN A 84 -6.24 17.06 17.72
C ASN A 84 -5.00 16.60 16.94
N PRO A 85 -3.83 17.24 17.17
CA PRO A 85 -2.63 17.00 16.41
C PRO A 85 -2.13 15.57 16.63
N THR A 86 -1.50 15.00 15.60
CA THR A 86 -0.91 13.65 15.66
C THR A 86 0.61 13.67 15.61
N LEU A 87 1.19 14.78 15.16
CA LEU A 87 2.63 15.00 15.11
C LEU A 87 2.97 16.42 15.57
N THR A 88 4.18 16.61 16.09
CA THR A 88 4.74 17.91 16.47
C THR A 88 5.59 18.45 15.32
N CYS A 89 5.40 19.71 14.96
CA CYS A 89 6.13 20.37 13.89
C CYS A 89 6.46 21.81 14.29
N ASP A 90 7.73 22.19 14.18
CA ASP A 90 8.23 23.51 14.58
C ASP A 90 7.62 24.65 13.75
N ILE A 91 7.24 24.38 12.50
CA ILE A 91 6.66 25.38 11.58
C ILE A 91 5.19 25.63 11.91
N LYS A 92 4.47 24.60 12.35
CA LYS A 92 3.04 24.71 12.65
C LYS A 92 2.84 25.26 14.05
N THR A 93 2.79 26.58 14.14
CA THR A 93 2.38 27.31 15.34
C THR A 93 0.86 27.26 15.49
N ASN A 94 0.28 26.07 15.65
CA ASN A 94 -0.98 26.02 16.37
C ASN A 94 -0.66 26.51 17.79
N MET A 95 -1.37 27.54 18.25
CA MET A 95 -1.23 28.24 19.54
C MET A 95 -1.57 27.33 20.74
N GLY A 96 -1.06 26.11 20.73
CA GLY A 96 -1.45 25.03 21.61
C GLY A 96 -0.50 23.83 21.67
N VAL A 97 0.42 23.66 20.73
CA VAL A 97 1.39 22.54 20.81
C VAL A 97 2.79 23.05 21.10
N ASN A 98 3.12 24.21 20.52
CA ASN A 98 4.41 24.87 20.75
C ASN A 98 4.29 26.05 21.74
N ASP A 99 3.09 26.29 22.29
CA ASP A 99 2.86 27.26 23.36
C ASP A 99 3.02 26.56 24.72
N PRO A 100 3.99 26.96 25.57
CA PRO A 100 4.18 26.40 26.90
C PRO A 100 2.91 26.47 27.77
N ALA A 101 2.05 27.46 27.54
CA ALA A 101 0.80 27.69 28.27
C ALA A 101 -0.38 26.86 27.75
N SER A 102 -0.18 26.02 26.73
CA SER A 102 -1.30 25.29 26.18
C SER A 102 -1.83 24.19 27.10
N PRO A 103 -3.16 24.01 27.19
CA PRO A 103 -3.75 22.83 27.83
C PRO A 103 -3.34 21.48 27.21
N TYR A 104 -2.71 21.45 26.02
CA TYR A 104 -2.11 20.23 25.46
C TYR A 104 -0.73 19.89 26.07
N ASN A 105 0.00 20.90 26.56
CA ASN A 105 1.30 20.77 27.21
C ASN A 105 1.21 20.64 28.74
N ILE A 106 0.09 21.07 29.32
CA ILE A 106 -0.22 20.97 30.75
C ILE A 106 -0.89 19.61 31.03
N GLY A 107 -0.09 18.62 31.40
CA GLY A 107 -0.56 17.47 32.20
C GLY A 107 -1.31 16.32 31.50
N ARG A 108 -1.56 16.36 30.19
CA ARG A 108 -2.11 15.20 29.42
C ARG A 108 -1.26 14.91 28.19
N ARG A 109 -0.05 14.40 28.39
CA ARG A 109 0.90 14.16 27.29
C ARG A 109 0.50 12.94 26.47
N LYS A 110 -0.13 13.14 25.32
CA LYS A 110 0.15 12.26 24.18
C LYS A 110 1.54 12.66 23.68
N SER A 111 2.52 11.77 23.75
CA SER A 111 3.81 11.98 23.07
C SER A 111 3.56 11.97 21.56
N LEU A 112 3.40 13.15 20.99
CA LEU A 112 3.25 13.31 19.55
C LEU A 112 4.58 12.99 18.86
N MET A 113 4.52 12.33 17.71
CA MET A 113 5.73 12.04 16.93
C MET A 113 6.36 13.36 16.43
N PRO A 114 7.62 13.66 16.75
CA PRO A 114 8.28 14.85 16.22
C PRO A 114 8.61 14.66 14.74
N VAL A 115 8.42 15.70 13.94
CA VAL A 115 8.95 15.72 12.56
C VAL A 115 10.44 16.01 12.61
N ILE A 116 11.25 14.96 12.41
CA ILE A 116 12.70 15.07 12.32
C ILE A 116 13.09 15.28 10.84
N ASN A 117 14.11 16.10 10.57
CA ASN A 117 14.68 16.28 9.24
C ASN A 117 13.67 16.69 8.15
N MET A 118 12.85 17.72 8.42
CA MET A 118 11.91 18.23 7.41
C MET A 118 12.66 18.72 6.15
N PRO A 119 12.29 18.26 4.95
CA PRO A 119 12.95 18.69 3.72
C PRO A 119 12.73 20.18 3.47
N ARG A 120 13.81 20.87 3.07
CA ARG A 120 13.86 22.34 2.93
C ARG A 120 12.79 22.88 1.97
N GLN A 121 12.46 22.11 0.93
CA GLN A 121 11.46 22.49 -0.08
C GLN A 121 10.04 22.65 0.50
N LEU A 122 9.72 21.98 1.61
CA LEU A 122 8.40 22.07 2.22
C LEU A 122 8.22 23.30 3.12
N LYS A 123 9.32 23.93 3.58
CA LYS A 123 9.27 25.01 4.57
C LYS A 123 8.54 26.28 4.09
N GLY A 124 8.34 26.46 2.78
CA GLY A 124 7.63 27.59 2.18
C GLY A 124 6.25 27.26 1.59
N ASN A 125 5.83 25.99 1.61
CA ASN A 125 4.56 25.60 1.00
C ASN A 125 3.38 26.02 1.87
N SER A 126 2.27 26.40 1.23
CA SER A 126 1.02 26.80 1.88
C SER A 126 0.53 25.78 2.91
N ILE A 127 0.79 24.48 2.68
CA ILE A 127 0.41 23.41 3.62
C ILE A 127 1.13 23.48 4.94
N CYS A 128 2.37 23.97 4.96
CA CYS A 128 3.20 24.13 6.15
C CYS A 128 2.98 25.51 6.79
N THR A 129 2.82 26.57 5.99
CA THR A 129 2.75 27.97 6.47
C THR A 129 1.34 28.43 6.88
N ASN A 130 0.28 27.97 6.21
CA ASN A 130 -1.09 28.36 6.58
C ASN A 130 -1.44 27.81 7.97
N LYS A 131 -2.24 28.53 8.76
CA LYS A 131 -2.59 28.07 10.12
C LYS A 131 -3.48 26.82 10.10
N THR A 132 -4.55 26.83 9.31
CA THR A 132 -5.62 25.83 9.42
C THR A 132 -5.65 24.80 8.29
N SER A 133 -5.72 25.24 7.03
CA SER A 133 -5.88 24.34 5.89
C SER A 133 -5.49 25.00 4.56
N VAL A 134 -5.46 24.19 3.49
CA VAL A 134 -5.17 24.58 2.12
C VAL A 134 -6.20 23.95 1.19
N LYS A 135 -6.65 24.72 0.20
CA LYS A 135 -7.52 24.22 -0.87
C LYS A 135 -6.67 23.65 -2.01
N PHE A 136 -7.01 22.45 -2.47
CA PHE A 136 -6.42 21.80 -3.63
C PHE A 136 -7.44 21.79 -4.78
N PRO A 137 -7.05 22.20 -6.00
CA PRO A 137 -7.94 22.15 -7.15
C PRO A 137 -8.22 20.68 -7.54
N PRO A 138 -9.37 20.39 -8.16
CA PRO A 138 -9.79 19.01 -8.47
C PRO A 138 -8.80 18.27 -9.37
N LYS A 139 -8.08 18.99 -10.25
CA LYS A 139 -7.07 18.40 -11.16
C LYS A 139 -5.72 18.16 -10.48
N ALA A 140 -5.42 18.84 -9.36
CA ALA A 140 -4.13 18.66 -8.69
C ALA A 140 -4.06 17.28 -8.06
N GLY A 141 -3.10 16.47 -8.52
CA GLY A 141 -2.89 15.12 -8.00
C GLY A 141 -3.98 14.11 -8.41
N ALA A 142 -4.95 14.47 -9.25
CA ALA A 142 -6.03 13.58 -9.69
C ALA A 142 -5.52 12.27 -10.30
N LYS A 143 -4.41 12.33 -11.06
CA LYS A 143 -3.72 11.16 -11.63
C LYS A 143 -3.25 10.15 -10.56
N TYR A 144 -2.92 10.65 -9.37
CA TYR A 144 -2.39 9.85 -8.26
C TYR A 144 -3.42 9.66 -7.14
N PHE A 145 -4.65 10.17 -7.32
CA PHE A 145 -5.68 10.07 -6.32
C PHE A 145 -6.10 8.61 -6.15
N GLN A 146 -6.04 8.13 -4.92
CA GLN A 146 -6.53 6.82 -4.52
C GLN A 146 -7.48 7.02 -3.34
N HIS A 147 -8.66 6.40 -3.42
CA HIS A 147 -9.65 6.49 -2.34
C HIS A 147 -9.19 5.75 -1.09
N LEU A 148 -8.57 4.58 -1.28
CA LEU A 148 -7.97 3.78 -0.23
C LEU A 148 -6.46 4.07 -0.18
N GLN A 149 -5.93 4.23 1.02
CA GLN A 149 -4.49 4.39 1.23
C GLN A 149 -3.75 3.15 0.73
N TYR A 150 -2.71 3.37 -0.07
CA TYR A 150 -1.89 2.28 -0.59
C TYR A 150 -1.34 1.38 0.53
N GLY A 151 -1.45 0.06 0.32
CA GLY A 151 -0.88 -0.94 1.22
C GLY A 151 -1.75 -1.31 2.43
N THR A 152 -2.83 -0.57 2.71
CA THR A 152 -3.78 -0.95 3.76
C THR A 152 -4.46 -2.27 3.43
N GLU A 153 -5.04 -2.91 4.44
CA GLU A 153 -5.77 -4.16 4.25
C GLU A 153 -6.93 -3.98 3.27
N ASP A 154 -7.73 -2.93 3.42
CA ASP A 154 -8.83 -2.61 2.50
C ASP A 154 -8.34 -2.40 1.07
N TRP A 155 -7.23 -1.67 0.88
CA TRP A 155 -6.63 -1.47 -0.43
C TRP A 155 -6.22 -2.80 -1.06
N ARG A 156 -5.57 -3.68 -0.28
CA ARG A 156 -5.15 -5.01 -0.75
C ARG A 156 -6.33 -5.90 -1.09
N ALA A 157 -7.37 -5.92 -0.25
CA ALA A 157 -8.57 -6.72 -0.47
C ALA A 157 -9.28 -6.32 -1.77
N MET A 158 -9.49 -5.01 -1.96
CA MET A 158 -10.07 -4.47 -3.19
C MET A 158 -9.19 -4.74 -4.41
N TYR A 159 -7.90 -4.42 -4.34
CA TYR A 159 -6.99 -4.52 -5.48
C TYR A 159 -6.72 -5.96 -5.88
N SER A 160 -6.52 -6.86 -4.92
CA SER A 160 -6.33 -8.29 -5.19
C SER A 160 -7.56 -8.89 -5.88
N THR A 161 -8.76 -8.56 -5.42
CA THR A 161 -10.00 -9.02 -6.04
C THR A 161 -10.11 -8.53 -7.48
N ALA A 162 -9.98 -7.22 -7.72
CA ALA A 162 -10.09 -6.63 -9.05
C ALA A 162 -9.01 -7.16 -10.01
N ARG A 163 -7.77 -7.28 -9.54
CA ARG A 163 -6.66 -7.81 -10.32
C ARG A 163 -6.86 -9.28 -10.67
N ASN A 164 -7.24 -10.11 -9.70
CA ASN A 164 -7.52 -11.52 -9.93
C ASN A 164 -8.66 -11.73 -10.94
N THR A 165 -9.67 -10.86 -10.95
CA THR A 165 -10.73 -10.88 -11.97
C THR A 165 -10.19 -10.63 -13.37
N ILE A 166 -9.34 -9.60 -13.54
CA ILE A 166 -8.72 -9.28 -14.84
C ILE A 166 -7.78 -10.39 -15.28
N GLU A 167 -6.94 -10.89 -14.38
CA GLU A 167 -6.01 -12.00 -14.67
C GLU A 167 -6.78 -13.28 -15.04
N GLY A 168 -7.87 -13.57 -14.34
CA GLY A 168 -8.76 -14.68 -14.65
C GLY A 168 -9.46 -14.53 -16.02
N PHE A 169 -9.87 -13.31 -16.38
CA PHE A 169 -10.42 -13.05 -17.71
C PHE A 169 -9.35 -13.17 -18.80
N ASN A 170 -8.16 -12.64 -18.57
CA ASN A 170 -7.04 -12.76 -19.51
C ASN A 170 -6.65 -14.21 -19.73
N ALA A 171 -6.55 -15.01 -18.67
CA ALA A 171 -6.30 -16.44 -18.78
C ALA A 171 -7.42 -17.16 -19.57
N PHE A 172 -8.67 -16.78 -19.32
CA PHE A 172 -9.83 -17.35 -20.03
C PHE A 172 -9.83 -17.06 -21.53
N VAL A 173 -9.47 -15.85 -21.94
CA VAL A 173 -9.39 -15.45 -23.37
C VAL A 173 -8.14 -16.03 -24.06
N LYS A 174 -7.09 -16.29 -23.29
CA LYS A 174 -5.85 -16.94 -23.78
C LYS A 174 -5.92 -18.46 -23.77
N ASP A 175 -7.05 -19.06 -23.38
CA ASP A 175 -7.21 -20.52 -23.38
C ASP A 175 -6.88 -21.12 -24.77
N PRO A 176 -5.82 -21.94 -24.89
CA PRO A 176 -5.37 -22.46 -26.18
C PRO A 176 -6.41 -23.37 -26.84
N GLY A 177 -7.30 -23.99 -26.05
CA GLY A 177 -8.35 -24.86 -26.57
C GLY A 177 -9.53 -24.11 -27.21
N ARG A 178 -9.59 -22.79 -27.07
CA ARG A 178 -10.74 -21.97 -27.50
C ARG A 178 -10.28 -20.75 -28.30
N GLU A 179 -10.32 -19.56 -27.71
CA GLU A 179 -10.03 -18.32 -28.42
C GLU A 179 -8.52 -18.13 -28.70
N ALA A 180 -7.64 -18.67 -27.84
CA ALA A 180 -6.19 -18.68 -28.01
C ALA A 180 -5.64 -17.32 -28.50
N LEU A 181 -6.04 -16.23 -27.84
CA LEU A 181 -5.78 -14.86 -28.32
C LEU A 181 -4.28 -14.54 -28.47
N ASP A 182 -3.44 -15.16 -27.65
CA ASP A 182 -1.98 -15.01 -27.71
C ASP A 182 -1.35 -15.76 -28.90
N ALA A 183 -2.01 -16.78 -29.43
CA ALA A 183 -1.55 -17.54 -30.58
C ALA A 183 -1.72 -16.72 -31.86
N ALA A 184 -0.59 -16.28 -32.43
CA ALA A 184 -0.56 -15.58 -33.72
C ALA A 184 -1.23 -16.39 -34.84
N ALA A 185 -1.28 -17.72 -34.72
CA ALA A 185 -1.95 -18.61 -35.66
C ALA A 185 -3.47 -18.39 -35.76
N ARG A 186 -4.12 -17.78 -34.75
CA ARG A 186 -5.54 -17.36 -34.81
C ARG A 186 -5.73 -16.03 -35.53
N ARG A 187 -4.64 -15.29 -35.77
CA ARG A 187 -4.62 -13.97 -36.40
C ARG A 187 -3.59 -13.92 -37.52
N ARG A 188 -3.71 -14.81 -38.50
CA ARG A 188 -2.69 -14.99 -39.56
C ARG A 188 -2.56 -13.81 -40.52
N LEU A 189 -3.60 -12.99 -40.63
CA LEU A 189 -3.59 -11.83 -41.52
C LEU A 189 -2.66 -10.74 -40.99
N ARG A 190 -1.85 -10.15 -41.87
CA ARG A 190 -0.92 -9.07 -41.52
C ARG A 190 -1.62 -7.72 -41.64
N GLY A 191 -1.15 -6.75 -40.86
CA GLY A 191 -1.71 -5.39 -40.82
C GLY A 191 -2.42 -5.07 -39.52
N VAL A 192 -2.15 -3.90 -38.96
CA VAL A 192 -2.60 -3.47 -37.63
C VAL A 192 -4.14 -3.48 -37.53
N THR A 193 -4.83 -2.93 -38.53
CA THR A 193 -6.30 -2.88 -38.57
C THR A 193 -6.92 -4.28 -38.54
N VAL A 194 -6.38 -5.20 -39.33
CA VAL A 194 -6.91 -6.57 -39.40
C VAL A 194 -6.61 -7.33 -38.11
N GLN A 195 -5.45 -7.10 -37.50
CA GLN A 195 -5.13 -7.63 -36.18
C GLN A 195 -6.12 -7.14 -35.12
N TYR A 196 -6.41 -5.84 -35.07
CA TYR A 196 -7.43 -5.30 -34.18
C TYR A 196 -8.79 -5.96 -34.42
N PHE A 197 -9.25 -6.02 -35.67
CA PHE A 197 -10.51 -6.65 -36.01
C PHE A 197 -10.58 -8.12 -35.54
N LEU A 198 -9.57 -8.93 -35.84
CA LEU A 198 -9.54 -10.34 -35.40
C LEU A 198 -9.46 -10.46 -33.87
N THR A 199 -8.69 -9.62 -33.19
CA THR A 199 -8.68 -9.61 -31.70
C THR A 199 -10.05 -9.27 -31.13
N THR A 200 -10.78 -8.31 -31.72
CA THR A 200 -12.13 -7.95 -31.25
C THR A 200 -13.12 -9.10 -31.43
N LEU A 201 -13.08 -9.82 -32.55
CA LEU A 201 -13.93 -10.99 -32.77
C LEU A 201 -13.62 -12.11 -31.77
N LEU A 202 -12.35 -12.38 -31.48
CA LEU A 202 -11.95 -13.38 -30.48
C LEU A 202 -12.43 -13.00 -29.07
N VAL A 203 -12.28 -11.74 -28.68
CA VAL A 203 -12.76 -11.23 -27.39
C VAL A 203 -14.30 -11.29 -27.31
N ALA A 204 -15.00 -10.93 -28.38
CA ALA A 204 -16.46 -11.05 -28.46
C ALA A 204 -16.92 -12.51 -28.32
N ALA A 205 -16.26 -13.44 -28.99
CA ALA A 205 -16.53 -14.87 -28.87
C ALA A 205 -16.31 -15.37 -27.41
N ALA A 206 -15.22 -14.95 -26.76
CA ALA A 206 -14.98 -15.26 -25.36
C ALA A 206 -16.09 -14.71 -24.45
N ASN A 207 -16.56 -13.48 -24.69
CA ASN A 207 -17.64 -12.90 -23.91
C ASN A 207 -18.96 -13.67 -24.07
N LEU A 208 -19.34 -14.03 -25.30
CA LEU A 208 -20.53 -14.84 -25.54
C LEU A 208 -20.45 -16.19 -24.82
N ARG A 209 -19.29 -16.84 -24.85
CA ARG A 209 -19.05 -18.10 -24.13
C ARG A 209 -19.12 -17.95 -22.62
N LYS A 210 -18.56 -16.86 -22.08
CA LYS A 210 -18.62 -16.54 -20.65
C LYS A 210 -20.08 -16.38 -20.20
N ILE A 211 -20.89 -15.68 -20.99
CA ILE A 211 -22.33 -15.48 -20.74
C ILE A 211 -23.08 -16.81 -20.82
N SER A 212 -22.86 -17.61 -21.87
CA SER A 212 -23.48 -18.94 -21.98
C SER A 212 -23.15 -19.82 -20.77
N THR A 213 -21.87 -19.90 -20.38
CA THR A 213 -21.45 -20.71 -19.22
C THR A 213 -22.09 -20.21 -17.92
N PHE A 214 -22.26 -18.90 -17.78
CA PHE A 214 -22.95 -18.30 -16.63
C PHE A 214 -24.44 -18.65 -16.60
N LEU A 215 -25.13 -18.52 -17.74
CA LEU A 215 -26.54 -18.89 -17.88
C LEU A 215 -26.76 -20.39 -17.65
N ASP A 216 -25.89 -21.24 -18.19
CA ASP A 216 -25.93 -22.69 -17.97
C ASP A 216 -25.74 -23.04 -16.50
N GLY A 217 -24.85 -22.31 -15.81
CA GLY A 217 -24.63 -22.44 -14.37
C GLY A 217 -25.84 -22.02 -13.53
N ILE A 218 -26.54 -20.94 -13.92
CA ILE A 218 -27.80 -20.53 -13.28
C ILE A 218 -28.86 -21.60 -13.51
N ASN A 219 -29.06 -22.02 -14.76
CA ASN A 219 -30.09 -23.01 -15.11
C ASN A 219 -29.84 -24.33 -14.36
N SER A 220 -28.60 -24.80 -14.31
CA SER A 220 -28.21 -26.02 -13.58
C SER A 220 -28.30 -25.90 -12.06
N ALA A 221 -28.30 -24.69 -11.51
CA ALA A 221 -28.53 -24.46 -10.08
C ALA A 221 -30.03 -24.41 -9.73
N ILE A 222 -30.88 -24.08 -10.72
CA ILE A 222 -32.34 -24.05 -10.60
C ILE A 222 -32.94 -25.46 -10.77
N THR A 223 -32.38 -26.30 -11.64
CA THR A 223 -32.75 -27.73 -11.71
C THR A 223 -32.06 -28.51 -10.58
N PRO A 224 -32.79 -29.17 -9.66
CA PRO A 224 -32.18 -29.89 -8.53
C PRO A 224 -31.49 -31.22 -8.90
N GLU A 225 -31.06 -31.42 -10.15
CA GLU A 225 -30.54 -32.70 -10.62
C GLU A 225 -29.17 -32.58 -11.28
N LYS A 226 -28.15 -32.49 -10.42
CA LYS A 226 -26.91 -33.28 -10.44
C LYS A 226 -26.01 -32.76 -9.34
N LYS A 227 -25.64 -33.64 -8.40
CA LYS A 227 -24.57 -33.37 -7.43
C LYS A 227 -23.25 -33.24 -8.18
N VAL A 228 -22.98 -32.06 -8.74
CA VAL A 228 -21.61 -31.69 -9.11
C VAL A 228 -20.84 -31.72 -7.79
N GLN A 229 -19.87 -32.63 -7.68
CA GLN A 229 -18.88 -32.65 -6.61
C GLN A 229 -18.16 -31.30 -6.63
N LYS A 230 -18.70 -30.32 -5.91
CA LYS A 230 -18.05 -29.03 -5.72
C LYS A 230 -16.76 -29.33 -4.97
N ARG A 231 -15.62 -29.13 -5.63
CA ARG A 231 -14.30 -29.09 -4.99
C ARG A 231 -14.47 -28.28 -3.72
N ALA A 232 -14.17 -28.86 -2.55
CA ALA A 232 -14.43 -28.25 -1.26
C ALA A 232 -13.88 -26.83 -1.25
N ARG A 233 -14.76 -25.84 -1.39
CA ARG A 233 -14.37 -24.42 -1.33
C ARG A 233 -13.93 -24.23 0.12
N ARG A 234 -12.64 -23.99 0.35
CA ARG A 234 -12.12 -23.61 1.67
C ARG A 234 -13.00 -22.45 2.15
N ARG A 235 -13.89 -22.75 3.10
CA ARG A 235 -14.70 -21.75 3.77
C ARG A 235 -13.76 -21.01 4.70
N GLU A 236 -13.26 -19.87 4.29
CA GLU A 236 -12.84 -18.87 5.25
C GLU A 236 -14.13 -18.30 5.84
N LEU A 237 -14.42 -18.67 7.09
CA LEU A 237 -15.49 -18.06 7.88
C LEU A 237 -14.99 -16.70 8.35
N THR A 238 -14.85 -15.75 7.43
CA THR A 238 -14.71 -14.34 7.79
C THR A 238 -16.06 -13.68 7.48
N PRO A 239 -16.77 -13.14 8.47
CA PRO A 239 -17.99 -12.39 8.18
C PRO A 239 -17.64 -11.19 7.29
N LEU A 240 -18.27 -11.10 6.13
CA LEU A 240 -18.29 -9.90 5.29
C LEU A 240 -19.14 -8.84 6.01
N SER A 241 -18.52 -7.83 6.62
CA SER A 241 -18.91 -6.42 6.44
C SER A 241 -18.20 -5.49 7.42
N PRO A 242 -17.64 -4.38 6.89
CA PRO A 242 -17.94 -3.08 7.50
C PRO A 242 -18.49 -2.02 6.53
N TRP A 243 -18.53 -2.26 5.21
CA TRP A 243 -18.93 -1.23 4.23
C TRP A 243 -20.44 -1.18 3.94
N ALA A 244 -21.25 -2.04 4.57
CA ALA A 244 -22.69 -1.87 4.58
C ALA A 244 -23.09 -0.81 5.63
N THR A 245 -23.49 0.36 5.14
CA THR A 245 -24.13 1.51 5.84
C THR A 245 -24.52 1.28 7.31
N ALA A 246 -23.91 2.02 8.22
CA ALA A 246 -24.37 2.09 9.61
C ALA A 246 -25.84 2.59 9.65
N PRO A 247 -26.77 1.90 10.34
CA PRO A 247 -28.10 2.45 10.58
C PRO A 247 -27.96 3.70 11.45
N ARG A 248 -28.55 4.82 11.00
CA ARG A 248 -28.74 6.01 11.85
C ARG A 248 -29.60 5.60 13.05
N THR A 249 -28.99 5.43 14.21
CA THR A 249 -29.75 5.33 15.45
C THR A 249 -30.37 6.70 15.73
N LYS A 250 -31.71 6.76 15.79
CA LYS A 250 -32.40 7.94 16.33
C LYS A 250 -32.06 8.01 17.81
N ALA A 251 -31.41 9.10 18.24
CA ALA A 251 -31.20 9.36 19.66
C ALA A 251 -32.56 9.51 20.37
N LYS A 252 -32.71 8.84 21.52
CA LYS A 252 -33.86 8.99 22.42
C LYS A 252 -33.65 10.24 23.26
N ALA A 253 -34.66 11.11 23.36
CA ALA A 253 -34.61 12.30 24.21
C ALA A 253 -34.51 11.92 25.71
N PRO A 254 -33.84 12.73 26.55
CA PRO A 254 -33.75 12.49 27.99
C PRO A 254 -35.11 12.72 28.67
N PRO A 255 -35.44 11.97 29.74
CA PRO A 255 -36.65 12.19 30.52
C PRO A 255 -36.51 13.47 31.36
N GLY A 256 -37.64 14.19 31.50
CA GLY A 256 -37.79 15.34 32.39
C GLY A 256 -38.00 14.95 33.85
#